data_AF-A0A0T9U4M1-F1
#
_entry.id   AF-A0A0T9U4M1-F1
#
_cell.length_a   1.000
_cell.length_b   1.000
_cell.length_c   1.000
_cell.angle_alpha   90.00
_cell.angle_beta   90.00
_cell.angle_gamma   90.00
#
_symmetry.space_group_name_H-M   'P 1'
#
loop_
_entity.id
_entity.type
_entity.pdbx_description
1 polymer ?
#
loop_
_entity_poly.entity_id
_entity_poly.type
_entity_poly.pdbx_seq_one_letter_code
_entity_poly.pdbx_strand_id
1 'polypeptide(L)'
;MILLTTSERQLLVEVAFAGINHGLQRQVRAMLPALPQLVADKDMQAVCLAVLLAGLDEPERARQTLADVNLPEAESLRNYFT
;
A
#
# COMPACT_ATOMS: atom_id res chain seq x y z
N MET A 1 -13.68 14.54 -3.62
CA MET A 1 -13.69 14.56 -2.14
C MET A 1 -14.34 13.25 -1.70
N ILE A 2 -13.60 12.36 -1.04
CA ILE A 2 -14.16 11.11 -0.51
C ILE A 2 -14.88 11.45 0.81
N LEU A 3 -16.15 11.03 0.97
CA LEU A 3 -17.00 11.28 2.15
C LEU A 3 -16.73 10.30 3.31
N LEU A 4 -15.65 9.52 3.25
CA LEU A 4 -15.33 8.49 4.24
C LEU A 4 -14.68 9.09 5.49
N THR A 5 -15.11 8.58 6.63
CA THR A 5 -14.45 8.77 7.93
C THR A 5 -13.04 8.16 7.93
N THR A 6 -12.22 8.55 8.91
CA THR A 6 -10.87 7.98 9.06
C THR A 6 -10.89 6.46 9.22
N SER A 7 -11.84 5.93 10.01
CA SER A 7 -11.98 4.49 10.24
C SER A 7 -12.39 3.74 8.97
N GLU A 8 -13.28 4.29 8.14
CA GLU A 8 -13.66 3.67 6.88
C GLU A 8 -12.51 3.65 5.86
N ARG A 9 -11.71 4.74 5.81
CA ARG A 9 -10.51 4.76 4.95
C ARG A 9 -9.49 3.72 5.38
N GLN A 10 -9.25 3.61 6.68
CA GLN A 10 -8.36 2.59 7.25
C GLN A 10 -8.86 1.19 6.90
N LEU A 11 -10.16 0.90 7.09
CA LEU A 11 -10.74 -0.40 6.78
C LEU A 11 -10.56 -0.78 5.31
N LEU A 12 -10.69 0.17 4.37
CA LEU A 12 -10.44 -0.09 2.95
C LEU A 12 -8.98 -0.46 2.67
N VAL A 13 -8.02 0.16 3.36
CA VAL A 13 -6.60 -0.21 3.24
C VAL A 13 -6.35 -1.61 3.81
N GLU A 14 -6.92 -1.91 4.97
CA GLU A 14 -6.84 -3.24 5.60
C GLU A 14 -7.46 -4.33 4.73
N VAL A 15 -8.60 -4.05 4.09
CA VAL A 15 -9.24 -4.96 3.13
C VAL A 15 -8.35 -5.22 1.91
N ALA A 16 -7.61 -4.22 1.43
CA ALA A 16 -6.65 -4.44 0.34
C ALA A 16 -5.53 -5.41 0.78
N PHE A 17 -5.01 -5.27 2.01
CA PHE A 17 -4.02 -6.21 2.56
C PHE A 17 -4.58 -7.62 2.73
N ALA A 18 -5.78 -7.76 3.29
CA ALA A 18 -6.45 -9.05 3.38
C ALA A 18 -6.67 -9.67 1.98
N GLY A 19 -7.03 -8.84 1.00
CA GLY A 19 -7.25 -9.26 -0.39
C GLY A 19 -6.01 -9.91 -1.02
N ILE A 20 -4.80 -9.39 -0.75
CA ILE A 20 -3.55 -10.02 -1.17
C ILE A 20 -3.46 -11.45 -0.63
N ASN A 21 -3.65 -11.62 0.69
CA ASN A 21 -3.51 -12.92 1.36
C ASN A 21 -4.53 -13.96 0.89
N HIS A 22 -5.64 -13.51 0.29
CA HIS A 22 -6.71 -14.37 -0.22
C HIS A 22 -6.74 -14.47 -1.76
N GLY A 23 -5.69 -14.02 -2.45
CA GLY A 23 -5.59 -14.15 -3.91
C GLY A 23 -6.51 -13.22 -4.71
N LEU A 24 -7.08 -12.19 -4.09
CA LEU A 24 -7.98 -11.21 -4.72
C LEU A 24 -7.21 -10.13 -5.50
N GLN A 25 -6.23 -10.54 -6.29
CA GLN A 25 -5.29 -9.62 -6.96
C GLN A 25 -6.00 -8.58 -7.82
N ARG A 26 -7.06 -8.97 -8.55
CA ARG A 26 -7.82 -8.05 -9.41
C ARG A 26 -8.49 -6.94 -8.59
N GLN A 27 -9.05 -7.28 -7.44
CA GLN A 27 -9.73 -6.35 -6.54
C GLN A 27 -8.70 -5.40 -5.92
N VAL A 28 -7.58 -5.93 -5.43
CA VAL A 28 -6.51 -5.10 -4.86
C VAL A 28 -5.95 -4.14 -5.90
N ARG A 29 -5.70 -4.60 -7.14
CA ARG A 29 -5.27 -3.73 -8.26
C ARG A 29 -6.26 -2.60 -8.53
N ALA A 30 -7.56 -2.88 -8.48
CA ALA A 30 -8.59 -1.87 -8.68
C ALA A 30 -8.64 -0.83 -7.54
N MET A 31 -8.14 -1.16 -6.35
CA MET A 31 -8.11 -0.26 -5.19
C MET A 31 -6.89 0.67 -5.18
N LEU A 32 -5.78 0.31 -5.84
CA LEU A 32 -4.55 1.13 -5.82
C LEU A 32 -4.74 2.61 -6.19
N PRO A 33 -5.56 2.97 -7.21
CA PRO A 33 -5.78 4.38 -7.54
C PRO A 33 -6.46 5.19 -6.43
N ALA A 34 -7.16 4.53 -5.51
CA ALA A 34 -7.82 5.20 -4.37
C ALA A 34 -6.87 5.46 -3.20
N LEU A 35 -5.70 4.81 -3.14
CA LEU A 35 -4.78 4.89 -2.01
C LEU A 35 -4.43 6.33 -1.58
N PRO A 36 -4.17 7.30 -2.49
CA PRO A 36 -3.89 8.69 -2.12
C PRO A 36 -5.04 9.43 -1.43
N GLN A 37 -6.25 8.88 -1.54
CA GLN A 37 -7.46 9.41 -0.90
C GLN A 37 -7.82 8.64 0.37
N LEU A 38 -7.20 7.48 0.61
CA LEU A 38 -7.39 6.64 1.79
C LEU A 38 -6.33 6.93 2.87
N VAL A 39 -5.08 7.15 2.47
CA VAL A 39 -3.94 7.43 3.36
C VAL A 39 -3.49 8.87 3.14
N ALA A 40 -3.64 9.71 4.17
CA ALA A 40 -3.34 11.14 4.09
C ALA A 40 -1.83 11.44 4.14
N ASP A 41 -1.11 10.70 4.98
CA ASP A 41 0.35 10.79 5.10
C ASP A 41 1.02 10.19 3.86
N LYS A 42 1.87 10.97 3.20
CA LYS A 42 2.48 10.59 1.91
C LYS A 42 3.52 9.49 2.04
N ASP A 43 4.26 9.48 3.13
CA ASP A 43 5.29 8.48 3.38
C ASP A 43 4.62 7.15 3.75
N MET A 44 3.59 7.20 4.60
CA MET A 44 2.78 6.02 4.92
C MET A 44 2.00 5.50 3.71
N GLN A 45 1.51 6.40 2.84
CA GLN A 45 0.88 6.01 1.58
C GLN A 45 1.85 5.21 0.70
N ALA A 46 3.11 5.64 0.61
CA ALA A 46 4.15 4.93 -0.14
C ALA A 46 4.48 3.57 0.50
N VAL A 47 4.56 3.49 1.83
CA VAL A 47 4.71 2.22 2.56
C VAL A 47 3.56 1.26 2.25
N CYS A 48 2.31 1.70 2.35
CA CYS A 48 1.16 0.87 2.01
C CYS A 48 1.18 0.40 0.54
N LEU A 49 1.52 1.30 -0.39
CA LEU A 49 1.60 0.97 -1.81
C LEU A 49 2.69 -0.08 -2.07
N ALA A 50 3.85 0.05 -1.43
CA ALA A 50 4.96 -0.90 -1.61
C ALA A 50 4.58 -2.31 -1.14
N VAL A 51 3.96 -2.44 0.04
CA VAL A 51 3.50 -3.74 0.54
C VAL A 51 2.46 -4.37 -0.39
N LEU A 52 1.50 -3.58 -0.88
CA LEU A 52 0.49 -4.08 -1.82
C LEU A 52 1.12 -4.51 -3.16
N LEU A 53 2.08 -3.75 -3.70
CA LEU A 53 2.79 -4.11 -4.92
C LEU A 53 3.60 -5.40 -4.75
N ALA A 54 4.30 -5.57 -3.63
CA ALA A 54 5.00 -6.82 -3.33
C ALA A 54 4.04 -8.01 -3.26
N GLY A 55 2.88 -7.84 -2.60
CA GLY A 55 1.81 -8.83 -2.58
C GLY A 55 1.18 -9.14 -3.95
N LEU A 56 1.29 -8.22 -4.90
CA LEU A 56 0.86 -8.37 -6.29
C LEU A 56 1.96 -8.94 -7.21
N ASP A 57 3.05 -9.46 -6.64
CA ASP A 57 4.21 -9.99 -7.35
C ASP A 57 4.99 -8.93 -8.14
N GLU A 58 5.06 -7.71 -7.60
CA GLU A 58 5.78 -6.57 -8.20
C GLU A 58 6.83 -5.95 -7.24
N PRO A 59 7.81 -6.75 -6.75
CA PRO A 59 8.79 -6.28 -5.76
C PRO A 59 9.67 -5.13 -6.26
N GLU A 60 10.01 -5.09 -7.56
CA GLU A 60 10.78 -3.99 -8.13
C GLU A 60 10.06 -2.64 -8.01
N ARG A 61 8.77 -2.62 -8.33
CA ARG A 61 7.94 -1.42 -8.22
C ARG A 61 7.69 -1.05 -6.76
N ALA A 62 7.60 -2.05 -5.88
CA ALA A 62 7.55 -1.83 -4.43
C ALA A 62 8.79 -1.10 -3.93
N ARG A 63 9.99 -1.55 -4.33
CA ARG A 63 11.27 -0.90 -3.96
C ARG A 63 11.36 0.53 -4.48
N GLN A 64 11.01 0.75 -5.75
CA GLN A 64 11.01 2.09 -6.36
C GLN A 64 10.10 3.06 -5.62
N THR A 65 8.93 2.59 -5.18
CA THR A 65 7.96 3.39 -4.42
C THR A 65 8.53 3.87 -3.08
N LEU A 66 9.48 3.12 -2.51
CA LEU A 66 10.10 3.46 -1.24
C LEU A 66 11.35 4.32 -1.39
N ALA A 67 11.88 4.59 -2.59
CA ALA A 67 13.22 5.17 -2.77
C ALA A 67 13.51 6.36 -1.84
N ASP A 68 12.59 7.32 -1.75
CA ASP A 68 12.76 8.58 -1.01
C ASP A 68 12.04 8.63 0.36
N VAL A 69 11.53 7.50 0.86
CA VAL A 69 10.72 7.44 2.09
C VAL A 69 11.59 7.25 3.34
N ASN A 70 11.58 8.22 4.26
CA ASN A 70 12.41 8.22 5.47
C ASN A 70 11.67 7.73 6.72
N LEU A 71 10.93 6.63 6.58
CA LEU A 71 10.27 5.95 7.70
C LEU A 71 11.01 4.66 8.07
N PRO A 72 11.06 4.28 9.36
CA PRO A 72 11.65 3.00 9.80
C PRO A 72 11.04 1.78 9.10
N GLU A 73 9.74 1.83 8.81
CA GLU A 73 9.01 0.80 8.08
C GLU A 73 9.50 0.70 6.63
N ALA A 74 9.78 1.82 5.98
CA ALA A 74 10.29 1.86 4.61
C ALA A 74 11.71 1.29 4.52
N GLU A 75 12.58 1.58 5.49
CA GLU A 75 13.92 0.98 5.56
C GLU A 75 13.85 -0.54 5.68
N SER A 76 12.99 -1.03 6.57
CA SER A 76 12.79 -2.47 6.79
C SER A 76 12.29 -3.17 5.52
N LEU A 77 11.32 -2.57 4.81
CA LEU A 77 10.74 -3.13 3.60
C LEU A 77 11.69 -3.14 2.40
N ARG A 78 12.52 -2.09 2.21
CA ARG A 78 13.53 -2.08 1.13
C ARG A 78 14.48 -3.27 1.24
N ASN A 79 14.85 -3.66 2.46
CA ASN A 79 15.72 -4.80 2.73
C ASN A 79 15.01 -6.15 2.58
N TYR A 80 13.68 -6.19 2.74
CA TYR A 80 12.88 -7.42 2.60
C TYR A 80 12.61 -7.77 1.13
N PHE A 81 12.43 -6.77 0.27
CA PHE A 81 12.08 -6.98 -1.13
C PHE A 81 13.26 -7.40 -2.03
N THR A 82 14.40 -7.88 -1.50
CA THR A 82 15.64 -8.23 -2.24
C THR A 82 15.43 -9.13 -3.44
#